data_AF-A0A2W2LFR0-F1
#
_entry.id   AF-A0A2W2LFR0-F1
#
_cell.length_a   1.000
_cell.length_b   1.000
_cell.length_c   1.000
_cell.angle_alpha   90.00
_cell.angle_beta   90.00
_cell.angle_gamma   90.00
#
_symmetry.space_group_name_H-M   'P 1'
#
loop_
_entity.id
_entity.type
_entity.pdbx_description
1 polymer ?
#
loop_
_entity_poly.entity_id
_entity_poly.type
_entity_poly.pdbx_seq_one_letter_code
_entity_poly.pdbx_strand_id
1 'polypeptide(L)' 'PSPASAGRHGQGLVQFVLGAHEGQRNTRLFWAACRAYENGIGPALAAPLVDAALRTGLTEHEARATIASAARLTGHRP' A
#
# COMPACT_ATOMS: atom_id res chain seq x y z
N PRO A 1 -7.24 -18.80 -3.34
CA PRO A 1 -6.31 -18.47 -2.23
C PRO A 1 -7.06 -18.60 -0.90
N SER A 2 -6.48 -19.26 0.11
CA SER A 2 -7.10 -19.36 1.44
C SER A 2 -7.03 -18.00 2.16
N PRO A 3 -8.04 -17.62 2.97
CA PRO A 3 -8.08 -16.30 3.63
C PRO A 3 -6.85 -15.99 4.50
N ALA A 4 -6.20 -17.02 5.07
CA ALA A 4 -4.95 -16.88 5.82
C ALA A 4 -3.77 -16.38 4.96
N SER A 5 -3.69 -16.75 3.69
CA SER A 5 -2.63 -16.31 2.77
C SER A 5 -2.78 -14.83 2.41
N ALA A 6 -4.02 -14.36 2.23
CA ALA A 6 -4.31 -12.94 1.98
C ALA A 6 -3.90 -12.07 3.19
N GLY A 7 -4.16 -12.53 4.41
CA GLY A 7 -3.71 -11.86 5.64
C GLY A 7 -2.19 -11.75 5.74
N ARG A 8 -1.45 -12.84 5.47
CA ARG A 8 0.03 -12.83 5.46
C ARG A 8 0.60 -11.94 4.38
N HIS A 9 0.02 -11.95 3.17
CA HIS A 9 0.44 -11.06 2.09
C HIS A 9 0.22 -9.59 2.46
N GLY A 10 -0.91 -9.24 3.07
CA GLY A 10 -1.16 -7.87 3.49
C GLY A 10 -0.19 -7.37 4.56
N GLN A 11 0.15 -8.20 5.54
CA GLN A 11 1.18 -7.88 6.53
C GLN A 11 2.56 -7.64 5.88
N GLY A 12 2.94 -8.46 4.89
CA GLY A 12 4.20 -8.28 4.16
C GLY A 12 4.29 -6.94 3.42
N LEU A 13 3.18 -6.48 2.84
CA LEU A 13 3.12 -5.17 2.16
C LEU A 13 3.28 -4.00 3.13
N VAL A 14 2.68 -4.10 4.32
CA VAL A 14 2.83 -3.08 5.38
C VAL A 14 4.28 -3.02 5.86
N GLN A 15 4.91 -4.17 6.13
CA GLN A 15 6.32 -4.22 6.54
C GLN A 15 7.26 -3.69 5.45
N PHE A 16 6.94 -3.94 4.18
CA PHE A 16 7.71 -3.40 3.06
C PHE A 16 7.68 -1.87 3.01
N VAL A 17 6.54 -1.26 3.30
CA VAL A 17 6.44 0.21 3.41
C VAL A 17 7.21 0.72 4.61
N LEU A 18 7.11 0.07 5.78
CA LEU A 18 7.83 0.48 6.98
C LEU A 18 9.36 0.47 6.81
N GLY A 19 9.90 -0.40 5.95
CA GLY A 19 11.32 -0.42 5.59
C GLY A 19 11.74 0.66 4.59
N ALA A 20 10.87 1.62 4.23
CA ALA A 20 11.19 2.63 3.25
C ALA A 20 12.12 3.72 3.80
N HIS A 21 13.21 3.93 3.08
CA HIS A 21 14.18 4.97 3.37
C HIS A 21 13.78 6.28 2.69
N GLU A 22 14.39 7.38 3.11
CA GLU A 22 14.21 8.68 2.44
C GLU A 22 14.50 8.56 0.93
N GLY A 23 13.71 9.25 0.11
CA GLY A 23 13.72 9.12 -1.35
C GLY A 23 12.96 7.91 -1.92
N GLN A 24 12.58 6.92 -1.10
CA GLN A 24 11.88 5.71 -1.56
C GLN A 24 10.48 5.52 -0.94
N ARG A 25 10.10 6.33 0.04
CA ARG A 25 8.83 6.22 0.79
C ARG A 25 7.61 6.15 -0.12
N ASN A 26 7.50 7.13 -1.02
CA ASN A 26 6.37 7.22 -1.92
C ASN A 26 6.33 6.06 -2.93
N THR A 27 7.47 5.72 -3.54
CA THR A 27 7.57 4.63 -4.51
C THR A 27 7.23 3.28 -3.88
N ARG A 28 7.71 3.04 -2.65
CA ARG A 28 7.40 1.79 -1.92
C ARG A 28 5.93 1.71 -1.52
N LEU A 29 5.35 2.81 -1.05
CA LEU A 29 3.92 2.90 -0.76
C LEU A 29 3.08 2.63 -2.01
N PHE A 30 3.43 3.27 -3.13
CA PHE A 30 2.73 3.09 -4.40
C PHE A 30 2.76 1.64 -4.86
N TRP A 31 3.93 1.01 -4.85
CA TRP A 31 4.07 -0.40 -5.21
C TRP A 31 3.24 -1.32 -4.31
N ALA A 32 3.29 -1.09 -3.00
CA ALA A 32 2.54 -1.88 -2.03
C ALA A 32 1.01 -1.72 -2.22
N ALA A 33 0.56 -0.50 -2.46
CA ALA A 33 -0.84 -0.21 -2.77
C ALA A 33 -1.28 -0.91 -4.07
N CYS A 34 -0.49 -0.81 -5.15
CA CYS A 34 -0.78 -1.52 -6.40
C CYS A 34 -0.94 -3.02 -6.17
N ARG A 35 0.01 -3.66 -5.47
CA ARG A 35 -0.11 -5.08 -5.14
C ARG A 35 -1.35 -5.39 -4.31
N ALA A 36 -1.70 -4.55 -3.35
CA ALA A 36 -2.90 -4.75 -2.54
C ALA A 36 -4.17 -4.74 -3.39
N TYR A 37 -4.32 -3.75 -4.28
CA TYR A 37 -5.48 -3.65 -5.16
C TYR A 37 -5.53 -4.77 -6.19
N GLU A 38 -4.40 -5.17 -6.77
CA GLU A 38 -4.33 -6.30 -7.72
C GLU A 38 -4.70 -7.65 -7.07
N ASN A 39 -4.50 -7.78 -5.76
CA ASN A 39 -4.90 -8.96 -4.99
C ASN A 39 -6.31 -8.83 -4.38
N GLY A 40 -7.06 -7.75 -4.68
CA GLY A 40 -8.41 -7.52 -4.16
C GLY A 40 -8.47 -7.17 -2.67
N ILE A 41 -7.33 -6.87 -2.03
CA ILE A 41 -7.22 -6.53 -0.60
C ILE A 41 -6.93 -5.04 -0.37
N GLY A 42 -6.94 -4.24 -1.44
CA GLY A 42 -6.66 -2.78 -1.42
C GLY A 42 -7.48 -2.01 -0.38
N PRO A 43 -8.82 -2.10 -0.37
CA PRO A 43 -9.64 -1.38 0.62
C PRO A 43 -9.33 -1.77 2.07
N ALA A 44 -9.06 -3.04 2.33
CA ALA A 44 -8.71 -3.53 3.66
C ALA A 44 -7.30 -3.08 4.11
N LEU A 45 -6.38 -2.87 3.16
CA LEU A 45 -5.02 -2.42 3.44
C LEU A 45 -4.80 -0.91 3.32
N ALA A 46 -5.77 -0.13 2.86
CA ALA A 46 -5.61 1.31 2.69
C ALA A 46 -5.21 2.00 4.01
N ALA A 47 -5.95 1.76 5.08
CA ALA A 47 -5.64 2.33 6.41
C ALA A 47 -4.27 1.90 6.96
N PRO A 48 -3.92 0.59 7.03
CA PRO A 48 -2.61 0.19 7.54
C PRO A 48 -1.43 0.61 6.64
N LEU A 49 -1.64 0.78 5.33
CA LEU A 49 -0.62 1.35 4.43
C LEU A 49 -0.41 2.85 4.66
N VAL A 50 -1.48 3.61 4.97
CA VAL A 50 -1.35 5.02 5.39
C VAL A 50 -0.56 5.11 6.69
N ASP A 51 -0.92 4.32 7.71
CA ASP A 51 -0.20 4.31 8.99
C ASP A 51 1.30 4.01 8.80
N ALA A 52 1.62 2.97 8.02
CA ALA A 52 3.00 2.64 7.70
C ALA A 52 3.74 3.79 7.00
N ALA A 53 3.09 4.44 6.03
CA ALA A 53 3.66 5.57 5.31
C ALA A 53 3.97 6.76 6.23
N LEU A 54 3.05 7.08 7.14
CA LEU A 54 3.24 8.12 8.16
C LEU A 54 4.48 7.84 9.02
N ARG A 55 4.64 6.59 9.45
CA ARG A 55 5.81 6.15 10.24
C ARG A 55 7.13 6.26 9.48
N THR A 56 7.11 6.26 8.15
CA THR A 56 8.31 6.52 7.35
C THR A 56 8.61 8.01 7.19
N GLY A 57 7.67 8.89 7.52
CA GLY A 57 7.81 10.35 7.37
C GLY A 57 7.14 10.93 6.12
N LEU A 58 6.17 10.23 5.52
CA LEU A 58 5.23 10.86 4.58
C LEU A 58 4.14 11.58 5.35
N THR A 59 3.57 12.62 4.74
CA THR A 59 2.34 13.24 5.28
C THR A 59 1.12 12.36 5.00
N GLU A 60 0.06 12.55 5.79
CA GLU A 60 -1.20 11.81 5.57
C GLU A 60 -1.78 12.09 4.18
N HIS A 61 -1.70 13.36 3.76
CA HIS A 61 -2.19 13.79 2.46
C HIS A 61 -1.45 13.09 1.31
N GLU A 62 -0.10 13.07 1.35
CA GLU A 62 0.71 12.36 0.36
C GLU A 62 0.40 10.86 0.35
N ALA A 63 0.32 10.23 1.53
CA ALA A 63 0.05 8.80 1.63
C ALA A 63 -1.32 8.43 1.01
N ARG A 64 -2.36 9.20 1.33
CA ARG A 64 -3.70 9.01 0.77
C ARG A 64 -3.73 9.26 -0.73
N ALA A 65 -3.07 10.32 -1.21
CA ALA A 65 -2.99 10.63 -2.64
C ALA A 65 -2.30 9.51 -3.42
N THR A 66 -1.25 8.91 -2.86
CA THR A 66 -0.51 7.80 -3.48
C THR A 66 -1.34 6.52 -3.54
N ILE A 67 -2.04 6.16 -2.47
CA ILE A 67 -2.94 5.00 -2.46
C ILE A 67 -4.09 5.21 -3.46
N ALA A 68 -4.68 6.41 -3.52
CA ALA A 68 -5.71 6.73 -4.49
C ALA A 68 -5.19 6.63 -5.93
N SER A 69 -3.93 7.01 -6.16
CA SER A 69 -3.28 6.90 -7.48
C SER A 69 -3.06 5.43 -7.88
N ALA A 70 -2.61 4.59 -6.94
CA ALA A 70 -2.50 3.15 -7.15
C ALA A 70 -3.86 2.52 -7.45
N ALA A 71 -4.90 2.85 -6.68
CA ALA A 71 -6.27 2.35 -6.87
C ALA A 71 -6.79 2.64 -8.30
N ARG A 72 -6.61 3.88 -8.78
CA ARG A 72 -6.98 4.27 -10.15
C ARG A 72 -6.22 3.48 -11.21
N LEU A 73 -4.90 3.33 -11.04
CA LEU A 73 -4.06 2.58 -12.00
C LEU A 73 -4.48 1.11 -12.09
N THR A 74 -4.78 0.48 -10.95
CA THR A 74 -5.15 -0.94 -10.89
C THR A 74 -6.61 -1.19 -11.27
N GLY A 75 -7.50 -0.23 -11.03
CA GLY A 75 -8.92 -0.33 -11.39
C GLY A 75 -9.19 -0.12 -12.88
N HIS A 76 -8.22 0.43 -13.63
CA HIS A 76 -8.29 0.63 -15.08
C HIS A 76 -7.70 -0.51 -15.90
N ARG A 77 -7.37 -1.67 -15.30
CA ARG A 77 -6.96 -2.84 -16.09
C ARG A 77 -8.19 -3.41 -16.84
N PRO A 78 -8.19 -3.41 -18.19
CA PRO A 78 -9.24 -4.07 -18.97
C PRO A 78 -9.24 -5.58 -18.76
#